data_AF-A0A151E9E7-F1
#
_entry.id   AF-A0A151E9E7-F1
#
_cell.length_a   1.000
_cell.length_b   1.000
_cell.length_c   1.000
_cell.angle_alpha   90.00
_cell.angle_beta   90.00
_cell.angle_gamma   90.00
#
_symmetry.space_group_name_H-M   'P 1'
#
loop_
_entity.id
_entity.type
_entity.pdbx_description
1 polymer ?
#
loop_
_entity_poly.entity_id
_entity_poly.type
_entity_poly.pdbx_seq_one_letter_code
_entity_poly.pdbx_strand_id
1 'polypeptide(L)'
;MKSTKIEINHSPLINITVPYLSIITIKANITNPIGYDATYANWKINISWGPSQKLWKTIANGTIERIKNGDSVIVQTEQYFFGFGLINVMISVIPENIPSRIKTFDGFKLGPLIFLSQKNINQELGMVSLSPR
;
A
#
# COMPACT_ATOMS: atom_id res chain seq x y z
N MET A 1 40.48 -20.75 3.84
CA MET A 1 39.03 -20.76 3.50
C MET A 1 38.60 -19.32 3.30
N LYS A 2 38.13 -18.95 2.09
CA LYS A 2 37.54 -17.62 1.86
C LYS A 2 36.13 -17.62 2.43
N SER A 3 35.86 -16.77 3.41
CA SER A 3 34.51 -16.58 3.94
C SER A 3 33.74 -15.71 2.96
N THR A 4 32.78 -16.31 2.24
CA THR A 4 31.86 -15.57 1.38
C THR A 4 30.83 -14.89 2.27
N LYS A 5 30.97 -13.57 2.42
CA LYS A 5 29.98 -12.74 3.09
C LYS A 5 28.72 -12.72 2.20
N ILE A 6 27.67 -13.43 2.62
CA ILE A 6 26.37 -13.36 1.95
C ILE A 6 25.78 -12.01 2.34
N GLU A 7 25.96 -11.00 1.51
CA GLU A 7 25.19 -9.76 1.62
C GLU A 7 23.75 -10.08 1.22
N ILE A 8 22.88 -10.17 2.21
CA ILE A 8 21.44 -10.22 2.00
C ILE A 8 21.05 -8.84 1.49
N ASN A 9 21.07 -8.66 0.18
CA ASN A 9 20.63 -7.44 -0.48
C ASN A 9 19.13 -7.31 -0.18
N HIS A 10 18.77 -6.51 0.84
CA HIS A 10 17.38 -6.17 1.10
C HIS A 10 16.91 -5.33 -0.09
N SER A 11 16.19 -5.95 -1.02
CA SER A 11 15.57 -5.23 -2.13
C SER A 11 14.84 -4.00 -1.58
N PRO A 12 15.00 -2.81 -2.19
CA PRO A 12 14.29 -1.61 -1.74
C PRO A 12 12.77 -1.88 -1.77
N LEU A 13 12.17 -1.99 -0.60
CA LEU A 13 10.73 -2.25 -0.44
C LEU A 13 9.98 -0.93 -0.30
N ILE A 14 9.05 -0.67 -1.21
CA ILE A 14 8.08 0.42 -1.06
C ILE A 14 7.47 0.37 0.34
N ASN A 15 7.44 1.51 1.02
CA ASN A 15 6.74 1.67 2.29
C ASN A 15 5.40 2.39 2.06
N ILE A 16 4.37 1.96 2.78
CA ILE A 16 3.04 2.56 2.75
C ILE A 16 2.73 3.02 4.18
N THR A 17 2.35 4.27 4.35
CA THR A 17 1.90 4.80 5.64
C THR A 17 0.57 5.52 5.46
N VAL A 18 -0.29 5.45 6.47
CA VAL A 18 -1.57 6.17 6.50
C VAL A 18 -1.63 6.97 7.80
N PRO A 19 -2.16 8.20 7.79
CA PRO A 19 -2.45 8.93 9.01
C PRO A 19 -3.44 8.14 9.88
N TYR A 20 -3.25 8.18 11.19
CA TYR A 20 -4.16 7.55 12.15
C TYR A 20 -5.59 8.06 11.99
N LEU A 21 -5.75 9.36 11.77
CA LEU A 21 -7.04 10.01 11.54
C LEU A 21 -7.10 10.55 10.12
N SER A 22 -8.15 10.19 9.39
CA SER A 22 -8.49 10.82 8.11
C SER A 22 -9.94 11.32 8.14
N ILE A 23 -10.19 12.40 7.40
CA ILE A 23 -11.50 13.05 7.31
C ILE A 23 -11.96 12.94 5.87
N ILE A 24 -13.13 12.35 5.65
CA ILE A 24 -13.80 12.14 4.37
C ILE A 24 -13.08 11.13 3.45
N THR A 25 -11.77 11.24 3.29
CA THR A 25 -10.96 10.40 2.41
C THR A 25 -9.95 9.58 3.18
N ILE A 26 -9.43 8.52 2.58
CA ILE A 26 -8.24 7.83 3.08
C ILE A 26 -7.05 8.36 2.29
N LYS A 27 -6.03 8.86 2.99
CA LYS A 27 -4.76 9.30 2.41
C LYS A 27 -3.66 8.30 2.76
N ALA A 28 -2.85 7.93 1.79
CA ALA A 28 -1.71 7.07 1.99
C ALA A 28 -0.46 7.72 1.40
N ASN A 29 0.61 7.72 2.17
CA ASN A 29 1.92 8.13 1.70
C ASN A 29 2.70 6.88 1.28
N ILE A 30 3.08 6.83 0.01
CA ILE A 30 3.87 5.78 -0.61
C ILE A 30 5.29 6.29 -0.72
N THR A 31 6.23 5.65 -0.04
CA THR A 31 7.64 6.04 -0.02
C THR A 31 8.47 5.01 -0.76
N ASN A 32 9.27 5.47 -1.71
CA ASN A 32 10.29 4.66 -2.35
C ASN A 32 11.58 4.76 -1.53
N PRO A 33 12.07 3.67 -0.92
CA PRO A 33 13.32 3.70 -0.16
C PRO A 33 14.53 3.91 -1.10
N ILE A 34 15.69 4.12 -0.49
CA ILE A 34 16.91 4.43 -1.25
C ILE A 34 17.35 3.21 -2.08
N GLY A 35 17.55 3.37 -3.39
CA GLY A 35 18.14 2.35 -4.27
C GLY A 35 17.91 2.60 -5.76
N TYR A 36 16.64 2.67 -6.19
CA TYR A 36 16.25 2.83 -7.59
C TYR A 36 14.91 3.59 -7.69
N ASP A 37 14.63 4.19 -8.84
CA ASP A 37 13.30 4.75 -9.12
C ASP A 37 12.26 3.63 -9.26
N ALA A 38 11.07 3.80 -8.68
CA ALA A 38 9.94 2.91 -8.92
C ALA A 38 9.13 3.42 -10.11
N THR A 39 8.96 2.61 -11.15
CA THR A 39 8.28 3.03 -12.40
C THR A 39 6.94 2.35 -12.57
N TYR A 40 5.97 3.09 -13.14
CA TYR A 40 4.62 2.62 -13.46
C TYR A 40 3.95 1.88 -12.29
N ALA A 41 4.02 2.49 -11.10
CA ALA A 41 3.48 1.92 -9.88
C ALA A 41 1.96 1.98 -9.87
N ASN A 42 1.33 0.84 -10.14
CA ASN A 42 -0.11 0.67 -10.02
C ASN A 42 -0.49 0.57 -8.54
N TRP A 43 -1.42 1.41 -8.09
CA TRP A 43 -1.86 1.41 -6.71
C TRP A 43 -3.37 1.26 -6.59
N LYS A 44 -3.81 0.66 -5.48
CA LYS A 44 -5.24 0.47 -5.17
C LYS A 44 -5.48 0.61 -3.68
N ILE A 45 -6.62 1.19 -3.32
CA ILE A 45 -7.16 1.21 -1.97
C ILE A 45 -8.46 0.42 -1.99
N ASN A 46 -8.48 -0.68 -1.25
CA ASN A 46 -9.64 -1.53 -1.04
C ASN A 46 -10.13 -1.41 0.39
N ILE A 47 -11.44 -1.54 0.58
CA ILE A 47 -12.07 -1.55 1.91
C ILE A 47 -13.00 -2.75 2.05
N SER A 48 -13.03 -3.35 3.25
CA SER A 48 -14.08 -4.28 3.65
C SER A 48 -14.77 -3.78 4.92
N TRP A 49 -16.07 -4.01 5.03
CA TRP A 49 -16.87 -3.65 6.19
C TRP A 49 -17.11 -4.85 7.11
N GLY A 50 -17.04 -4.60 8.42
CA GLY A 50 -17.27 -5.61 9.44
C GLY A 50 -16.05 -6.52 9.70
N PRO A 51 -16.18 -7.45 10.67
CA PRO A 51 -15.06 -8.30 11.11
C PRO A 51 -14.67 -9.36 10.07
N SER A 52 -15.59 -9.73 9.18
CA SER A 52 -15.31 -10.67 8.11
C SER A 52 -14.83 -9.93 6.86
N GLN A 53 -13.56 -10.10 6.49
CA GLN A 53 -12.93 -9.57 5.27
C GLN A 53 -13.50 -10.17 3.96
N LYS A 54 -14.76 -10.62 3.97
CA LYS A 54 -15.36 -11.45 2.91
C LYS A 54 -15.67 -10.66 1.63
N LEU A 55 -15.80 -9.33 1.70
CA LEU A 55 -16.09 -8.49 0.53
C LEU A 55 -15.22 -7.24 0.53
N TRP A 56 -14.17 -7.28 -0.30
CA TRP A 56 -13.33 -6.12 -0.60
C TRP A 56 -13.94 -5.30 -1.73
N LYS A 57 -14.08 -3.99 -1.52
CA LYS A 57 -14.48 -3.02 -2.53
C LYS A 57 -13.32 -2.07 -2.82
N THR A 58 -12.94 -1.94 -4.09
CA THR A 58 -12.00 -0.89 -4.51
C THR A 58 -12.69 0.46 -4.44
N ILE A 59 -12.09 1.40 -3.70
CA ILE A 59 -12.61 2.76 -3.50
C ILE A 59 -11.71 3.82 -4.14
N ALA A 60 -10.48 3.45 -4.50
CA ALA A 60 -9.59 4.27 -5.31
C ALA A 60 -8.51 3.41 -5.96
N ASN A 61 -8.03 3.84 -7.12
CA ASN A 61 -6.88 3.25 -7.78
C ASN A 61 -6.23 4.30 -8.70
N GLY A 62 -5.04 3.97 -9.19
CA GLY A 62 -4.37 4.77 -10.20
C GLY A 62 -2.99 4.21 -10.53
N THR A 63 -2.26 4.98 -11.31
CA THR A 63 -0.90 4.66 -11.71
C THR A 63 -0.02 5.87 -11.43
N ILE A 64 1.13 5.64 -10.80
CA ILE A 64 2.17 6.65 -10.62
C ILE A 64 3.28 6.31 -11.61
N GLU A 65 3.52 7.18 -12.59
CA GLU A 65 4.53 6.93 -13.62
C GLU A 65 5.92 6.71 -13.03
N ARG A 66 6.27 7.50 -12.01
CA ARG A 66 7.56 7.40 -11.33
C ARG A 66 7.50 7.91 -9.90
N ILE A 67 8.03 7.11 -8.97
CA ILE A 67 8.39 7.54 -7.61
C ILE A 67 9.91 7.54 -7.56
N LYS A 68 10.53 8.72 -7.52
CA LYS A 68 12.00 8.81 -7.53
C LYS A 68 12.60 8.13 -6.31
N ASN A 69 13.86 7.73 -6.46
CA ASN A 69 14.66 7.20 -5.38
C ASN A 69 14.67 8.16 -4.16
N GLY A 70 14.22 7.67 -3.00
CA GLY A 70 14.15 8.45 -1.76
C GLY A 70 12.94 9.40 -1.65
N ASP A 71 12.09 9.47 -2.66
CA ASP A 71 10.90 10.34 -2.66
C ASP A 71 9.65 9.62 -2.15
N SER A 72 8.61 10.42 -1.89
CA SER A 72 7.30 9.94 -1.49
C SER A 72 6.18 10.61 -2.28
N VAL A 73 5.12 9.85 -2.57
CA VAL A 73 3.92 10.33 -3.25
C VAL A 73 2.69 10.04 -2.39
N ILE A 74 1.80 11.02 -2.31
CA ILE A 74 0.53 10.88 -1.62
C ILE A 74 -0.53 10.42 -2.61
N VAL A 75 -1.20 9.32 -2.28
CA VAL A 75 -2.41 8.86 -2.96
C VAL A 75 -3.59 8.97 -2.03
N GLN A 76 -4.79 9.17 -2.59
CA GLN A 76 -5.99 9.32 -1.78
C GLN A 76 -7.23 8.82 -2.49
N THR A 77 -8.27 8.56 -1.71
CA THR A 77 -9.58 8.26 -2.26
C THR A 77 -10.27 9.52 -2.75
N GLU A 78 -10.75 9.53 -4.00
CA GLU A 78 -11.45 10.69 -4.58
C GLU A 78 -12.89 10.83 -4.08
N GLN A 79 -13.50 9.72 -3.69
CA GLN A 79 -14.90 9.70 -3.25
C GLN A 79 -15.00 9.43 -1.76
N TYR A 80 -15.82 10.26 -1.10
CA TYR A 80 -16.33 9.94 0.21
C TYR A 80 -17.14 8.65 0.15
N PHE A 81 -16.82 7.70 1.03
CA PHE A 81 -17.65 6.52 1.21
C PHE A 81 -18.42 6.65 2.53
N PHE A 82 -19.75 6.57 2.46
CA PHE A 82 -20.64 6.62 3.64
C PHE A 82 -20.59 5.32 4.44
N GLY A 83 -20.75 5.42 5.76
CA GLY A 83 -21.00 4.29 6.64
C GLY A 83 -20.49 4.50 8.07
N PHE A 84 -20.79 3.53 8.92
CA PHE A 84 -20.38 3.48 10.33
C PHE A 84 -19.94 2.05 10.66
N GLY A 85 -18.90 1.89 11.48
CA GLY A 85 -18.48 0.59 11.99
C GLY A 85 -17.01 0.25 11.75
N LEU A 86 -16.65 -0.99 12.06
CA LEU A 86 -15.32 -1.52 11.82
C LEU A 86 -15.06 -1.69 10.33
N ILE A 87 -13.86 -1.29 9.91
CA ILE A 87 -13.39 -1.39 8.53
C ILE A 87 -12.01 -2.03 8.51
N ASN A 88 -11.70 -2.68 7.39
CA ASN A 88 -10.35 -3.10 7.05
C ASN A 88 -9.98 -2.43 5.73
N VAL A 89 -8.83 -1.77 5.69
CA VAL A 89 -8.34 -1.04 4.51
C VAL A 89 -7.08 -1.74 4.03
N MET A 90 -7.07 -2.16 2.77
CA MET A 90 -5.90 -2.75 2.13
C MET A 90 -5.42 -1.81 1.04
N ILE A 91 -4.14 -1.48 1.10
CA ILE A 91 -3.47 -0.64 0.14
C ILE A 91 -2.38 -1.46 -0.53
N SER A 92 -2.45 -1.58 -1.85
CA SER A 92 -1.45 -2.27 -2.66
C SER A 92 -0.73 -1.29 -3.58
N VAL A 93 0.57 -1.45 -3.74
CA VAL A 93 1.41 -0.72 -4.68
C VAL A 93 2.27 -1.74 -5.43
N ILE A 94 2.15 -1.75 -6.75
CA ILE A 94 2.74 -2.73 -7.65
C ILE A 94 3.51 -1.97 -8.74
N PRO A 95 4.79 -1.65 -8.50
CA PRO A 95 5.71 -1.14 -9.53
C PRO A 95 6.11 -2.25 -10.50
N GLU A 96 6.50 -1.86 -11.72
CA GLU A 96 6.94 -2.83 -12.73
C GLU A 96 8.36 -3.35 -12.49
N ASN A 97 9.20 -2.56 -11.81
CA ASN A 97 10.64 -2.77 -11.77
C ASN A 97 11.22 -3.03 -10.37
N ILE A 98 10.39 -2.99 -9.32
CA ILE A 98 10.79 -3.30 -7.93
C ILE A 98 9.70 -4.13 -7.24
N PRO A 99 9.99 -4.80 -6.10
CA PRO A 99 9.00 -5.62 -5.42
C PRO A 99 7.75 -4.85 -4.99
N SER A 100 6.61 -5.54 -5.07
CA SER A 100 5.31 -4.98 -4.70
C SER A 100 5.13 -4.92 -3.19
N ARG A 101 4.28 -4.01 -2.72
CA ARG A 101 3.90 -3.90 -1.31
C ARG A 101 2.40 -3.93 -1.14
N ILE A 102 1.95 -4.71 -0.17
CA ILE A 102 0.58 -4.65 0.36
C ILE A 102 0.66 -4.35 1.86
N LYS A 103 -0.15 -3.38 2.30
CA LYS A 103 -0.39 -3.13 3.72
C LYS A 103 -1.87 -3.10 4.03
N THR A 104 -2.19 -3.63 5.21
CA THR A 104 -3.54 -3.69 5.72
C THR A 104 -3.65 -2.91 7.02
N PHE A 105 -4.75 -2.19 7.16
CA PHE A 105 -5.05 -1.34 8.31
C PHE A 105 -6.41 -1.73 8.84
N ASP A 106 -6.49 -2.03 10.13
CA ASP A 106 -7.77 -2.15 10.82
C ASP A 106 -8.22 -0.74 11.22
N GLY A 107 -9.53 -0.50 11.20
CA GLY A 107 -10.04 0.83 11.46
C GLY A 107 -11.47 0.87 11.93
N PHE A 108 -11.90 2.07 12.28
CA PHE A 108 -13.25 2.39 12.70
C PHE A 108 -13.70 3.68 12.04
N LYS A 109 -14.94 3.71 11.57
CA LYS A 109 -15.50 4.84 10.83
C LYS A 109 -16.77 5.36 11.50
N LEU A 110 -16.85 6.69 11.65
CA LEU A 110 -17.97 7.42 12.25
C LEU A 110 -18.34 8.57 11.32
N GLY A 111 -19.27 8.33 10.39
CA GLY A 111 -19.65 9.33 9.40
C GLY A 111 -18.42 9.78 8.60
N PRO A 112 -18.04 11.08 8.61
CA PRO A 112 -16.89 11.57 7.87
C PRO A 112 -15.54 11.14 8.48
N LEU A 113 -15.49 10.73 9.74
CA LEU A 113 -14.24 10.43 10.44
C LEU A 113 -13.82 8.97 10.23
N ILE A 114 -12.53 8.77 9.97
CA ILE A 114 -11.93 7.45 9.74
C ILE A 114 -10.69 7.33 10.63
N PHE A 115 -10.70 6.33 11.50
CA PHE A 115 -9.57 5.97 12.36
C PHE A 115 -8.93 4.71 11.83
N LEU A 116 -7.62 4.73 11.56
CA LEU A 116 -6.86 3.62 11.02
C LEU A 116 -5.68 3.28 11.93
N SER A 117 -5.48 2.00 12.17
CA SER A 117 -4.32 1.43 12.85
C SER A 117 -3.68 0.40 11.95
N GLN A 118 -2.36 0.47 11.80
CA GLN A 118 -1.63 -0.53 11.03
C GLN A 118 -1.82 -1.91 11.67
N LYS A 119 -2.25 -2.87 10.86
CA LYS A 119 -2.20 -4.28 11.23
C LYS A 119 -0.78 -4.77 10.97
N ASN A 120 -0.15 -5.45 11.93
CA ASN A 120 1.17 -6.07 11.74
C ASN A 120 1.07 -7.31 10.83
N ILE A 121 0.71 -7.09 9.57
CA ILE A 121 0.79 -8.08 8.49
C ILE A 121 1.45 -7.37 7.32
N ASN A 122 2.77 -7.50 7.23
CA ASN A 122 3.51 -7.13 6.04
C ASN A 122 3.52 -8.37 5.13
N GLN A 123 2.76 -8.36 4.04
CA GLN A 123 2.87 -9.39 3.01
C GLN A 123 3.72 -8.84 1.87
N GLU A 124 4.85 -9.52 1.62
CA GLU A 124 5.68 -9.33 0.44
C GLU A 124 5.11 -10.18 -0.67
N LEU A 125 4.72 -9.54 -1.77
CA LEU A 125 4.49 -10.25 -3.02
C LEU A 125 5.80 -10.14 -3.80
N GLY A 126 6.44 -11.29 -4.06
CA GLY A 126 7.61 -11.36 -4.93
C GLY A 126 7.33 -10.78 -6.32
N MET A 127 8.38 -10.61 -7.14
CA MET A 127 8.21 -10.08 -8.48
C MET A 127 7.28 -10.98 -9.32
N VAL A 128 6.26 -10.39 -9.94
CA VAL A 128 5.43 -11.10 -10.92
C VAL A 128 6.23 -11.19 -12.21
N SER A 129 6.90 -12.33 -12.41
CA SER A 129 7.52 -12.67 -13.70
C SER A 129 6.41 -12.89 -14.73
N LEU A 130 6.13 -11.88 -15.54
CA LEU A 130 5.38 -12.08 -16.78
C LEU A 130 6.28 -12.87 -17.74
N SER A 131 6.03 -14.18 -17.84
CA SER A 131 6.65 -14.98 -18.90
C SER A 131 6.18 -14.42 -20.25
N PRO A 132 7.09 -14.06 -21.17
CA PRO A 132 6.68 -13.80 -22.55
C PRO A 132 6.10 -15.10 -23.11
N ARG A 133 4.98 -14.97 -23.83
CA ARG A 133 4.36 -16.07 -24.59
C ARG A 133 5.24 -16.48 -25.76
#